data_AF-A0A3R7YK39-F1
#
_entry.id   AF-A0A3R7YK39-F1
#
_cell.length_a   1.000
_cell.length_b   1.000
_cell.length_c   1.000
_cell.angle_alpha   90.00
_cell.angle_beta   90.00
_cell.angle_gamma   90.00
#
_symmetry.space_group_name_H-M   'P 1'
#
loop_
_entity.id
_entity.type
_entity.pdbx_description
1 polymer ?
#
loop_
_entity_poly.entity_id
_entity_poly.type
_entity_poly.pdbx_seq_one_letter_code
_entity_poly.pdbx_strand_id
1 'polypeptide(L)'
;MHRIYFKCVVADAVPGRVPVLSDAAKKSATDARIWSSCTRFNGTTIRPTDPVLMLAGQYNQNKVDVHSPASPLYEFFKDLPRAYYQYADGDDLGRFSYRYQYTGMLADMLTQCKRFIAPRRAATLLQGDHDGGSKANPSYVDRCVDRPRLACEVTEASFLEYMSTLAGARGWSHDHLICQVETMVCLHHHECHGGCYDYSAAFKASFRPMGPPRCKVVVDRVKRGKVHIDVDNWRGVMAKFFPCDKNNTNAQV
;
A
#
# COMPACT_ATOMS: atom_id res chain seq x y z
N MET A 1 4.12 7.17 -0.83
CA MET A 1 2.92 8.03 -0.66
C MET A 1 3.12 9.45 -1.16
N HIS A 2 4.18 10.18 -0.77
CA HIS A 2 4.43 11.57 -1.21
C HIS A 2 4.32 11.77 -2.74
N ARG A 3 4.91 10.89 -3.54
CA ARG A 3 4.88 10.97 -5.01
C ARG A 3 3.49 10.82 -5.62
N ILE A 4 2.72 9.85 -5.14
CA ILE A 4 1.35 9.62 -5.59
C ILE A 4 0.50 10.85 -5.23
N TYR A 5 0.65 11.37 -4.01
CA TYR A 5 0.00 12.61 -3.61
C TYR A 5 0.39 13.79 -4.52
N PHE A 6 1.70 13.98 -4.75
CA PHE A 6 2.22 15.09 -5.55
C PHE A 6 1.67 15.04 -6.98
N LYS A 7 1.69 13.86 -7.61
CA LYS A 7 1.05 13.63 -8.91
C LYS A 7 -0.44 14.02 -8.87
N CYS A 8 -1.20 13.41 -7.95
CA CYS A 8 -2.66 13.48 -7.94
C CYS A 8 -3.24 14.83 -7.50
N VAL A 9 -2.50 15.61 -6.71
CA VAL A 9 -3.00 16.86 -6.10
C VAL A 9 -2.31 18.08 -6.70
N VAL A 10 -1.04 17.97 -7.05
CA VAL A 10 -0.24 19.09 -7.55
C VAL A 10 -0.09 19.03 -9.06
N ALA A 11 0.40 17.91 -9.61
CA ALA A 11 0.69 17.78 -11.04
C ALA A 11 -0.55 17.69 -11.92
N ASP A 12 -1.58 16.94 -11.50
CA ASP A 12 -2.83 16.80 -12.26
C ASP A 12 -3.64 18.10 -12.31
N ALA A 13 -3.33 19.10 -11.46
CA ALA A 13 -3.91 20.45 -11.55
C ALA A 13 -3.35 21.26 -12.73
N VAL A 14 -2.16 20.91 -13.23
CA VAL A 14 -1.48 21.53 -14.38
C VAL A 14 -0.85 20.46 -15.29
N PRO A 15 -1.67 19.66 -16.00
CA PRO A 15 -1.18 18.52 -16.77
C PRO A 15 -0.11 18.89 -17.81
N GLY A 16 0.91 18.05 -17.97
CA GLY A 16 1.96 18.22 -18.98
C GLY A 16 3.04 19.27 -18.66
N ARG A 17 2.93 20.00 -17.54
CA ARG A 17 3.93 20.98 -17.14
C ARG A 17 5.13 20.32 -16.47
N VAL A 18 6.34 20.64 -16.94
CA VAL A 18 7.62 20.23 -16.34
C VAL A 18 8.57 21.43 -16.28
N PRO A 19 9.10 21.82 -15.11
CA PRO A 19 8.75 21.30 -13.78
C PRO A 19 7.29 21.63 -13.40
N VAL A 20 6.67 20.78 -12.59
CA VAL A 20 5.24 20.88 -12.22
C VAL A 20 4.93 22.22 -11.55
N LEU A 21 5.83 22.68 -10.69
CA LEU A 21 5.77 23.97 -10.04
C LEU A 21 7.02 24.78 -10.39
N SER A 22 6.86 26.08 -10.67
CA SER A 22 7.99 27.01 -10.71
C SER A 22 8.59 27.20 -9.32
N ASP A 23 9.86 27.59 -9.27
CA ASP A 23 10.58 27.85 -8.01
C ASP A 23 9.83 28.82 -7.07
N ALA A 24 9.28 29.91 -7.62
CA ALA A 24 8.46 30.86 -6.88
C ALA A 24 7.18 30.25 -6.30
N ALA A 25 6.57 29.29 -7.00
CA ALA A 25 5.37 28.60 -6.53
C ALA A 25 5.71 27.64 -5.40
N LYS A 26 6.85 26.95 -5.48
CA LYS A 26 7.34 26.08 -4.39
C LYS A 26 7.58 26.85 -3.09
N LYS A 27 8.08 28.09 -3.18
CA LYS A 27 8.32 28.99 -2.03
C LYS A 27 7.03 29.50 -1.37
N SER A 28 5.89 29.36 -2.02
CA SER A 28 4.64 29.96 -1.54
C SER A 28 4.14 29.24 -0.28
N ALA A 29 4.19 29.93 0.87
CA ALA A 29 3.66 29.42 2.13
C ALA A 29 2.13 29.32 2.16
N THR A 30 1.44 29.85 1.14
CA THR A 30 -0.02 29.80 1.01
C THR A 30 -0.51 28.59 0.23
N ASP A 31 0.38 27.86 -0.47
CA ASP A 31 -0.02 26.65 -1.19
C ASP A 31 -0.13 25.47 -0.23
N ALA A 32 -1.34 25.27 0.29
CA ALA A 32 -1.68 24.20 1.22
C ALA A 32 -1.46 22.77 0.67
N ARG A 33 -1.23 22.62 -0.65
CA ARG A 33 -0.95 21.30 -1.25
C ARG A 33 0.48 20.84 -0.97
N ILE A 34 1.43 21.76 -0.88
CA ILE A 34 2.86 21.42 -0.72
C ILE A 34 3.43 21.93 0.61
N TRP A 35 2.68 22.75 1.33
CA TRP A 35 3.14 23.38 2.55
C TRP A 35 2.08 23.38 3.64
N SER A 36 2.48 22.92 4.81
CA SER A 36 1.80 23.19 6.08
C SER A 36 2.88 23.53 7.10
N SER A 37 2.53 24.36 8.08
CA SER A 37 3.48 24.83 9.09
C SER A 37 3.06 24.44 10.50
N CYS A 38 4.05 24.29 11.37
CA CYS A 38 3.87 24.13 12.80
C CYS A 38 4.84 25.06 13.56
N THR A 39 4.54 25.28 14.84
CA THR A 39 5.39 26.06 15.73
C THR A 39 6.61 25.24 16.14
N ARG A 40 7.79 25.84 16.04
CA ARG A 40 9.04 25.30 16.56
C ARG A 40 9.02 25.31 18.09
N PHE A 41 9.89 24.50 18.69
CA PHE A 41 10.08 24.49 20.14
C PHE A 41 10.43 25.86 20.74
N ASN A 42 11.13 26.71 19.97
CA ASN A 42 11.50 28.07 20.38
C ASN A 42 10.40 29.12 20.13
N GLY A 43 9.16 28.72 19.78
CA GLY A 43 8.02 29.61 19.55
C GLY A 43 7.96 30.26 18.16
N THR A 44 9.00 30.12 17.33
CA THR A 44 8.95 30.61 15.93
C THR A 44 8.20 29.65 15.02
N THR A 45 7.68 30.12 13.89
CA THR A 45 6.94 29.28 12.92
C THR A 45 7.87 28.77 11.82
N ILE A 46 7.73 27.51 11.41
CA ILE A 46 8.50 26.97 10.27
C ILE A 46 8.02 27.61 8.96
N ARG A 47 8.95 27.93 8.05
CA ARG A 47 8.72 28.56 6.75
C ARG A 47 9.27 27.68 5.62
N PRO A 48 8.74 27.76 4.39
CA PRO A 48 9.22 26.96 3.25
C PRO A 48 10.71 27.17 2.95
N THR A 49 11.22 28.36 3.23
CA THR A 49 12.61 28.77 3.01
C THR A 49 13.56 28.34 4.12
N ASP A 50 13.05 27.73 5.19
CA ASP A 50 13.90 27.29 6.28
C ASP A 50 14.84 26.18 5.84
N PRO A 51 16.07 26.16 6.39
CA PRO A 51 17.02 25.11 6.08
C PRO A 51 16.58 23.79 6.70
N VAL A 52 16.64 22.72 5.92
CA VAL A 52 16.56 21.34 6.40
C VAL A 52 17.92 20.95 6.94
N LEU A 53 17.97 20.66 8.25
CA LEU A 53 19.16 20.14 8.90
C LEU A 53 19.11 18.62 8.90
N MET A 54 20.19 18.00 8.45
CA MET A 54 20.38 16.56 8.45
C MET A 54 21.57 16.27 9.37
N LEU A 55 21.28 15.77 10.57
CA LEU A 55 22.26 15.63 11.63
C LEU A 55 22.83 14.21 11.65
N ALA A 56 24.13 14.07 11.42
CA ALA A 56 24.87 12.81 11.53
C ALA A 56 25.56 12.71 12.90
N GLY A 57 25.51 11.53 13.51
CA GLY A 57 26.15 11.24 14.79
C GLY A 57 25.50 10.10 15.55
N GLN A 58 26.20 9.55 16.53
CA GLN A 58 25.69 8.48 17.40
C GLN A 58 24.77 9.04 18.49
N TYR A 59 23.89 8.18 19.02
CA TYR A 59 23.11 8.50 20.21
C TYR A 59 24.03 8.95 21.37
N ASN A 60 23.67 10.05 22.05
CA ASN A 60 24.47 10.72 23.10
C ASN A 60 25.83 11.32 22.70
N GLN A 61 26.11 11.51 21.42
CA GLN A 61 27.30 12.24 20.96
C GLN A 61 26.93 13.57 20.27
N ASN A 62 27.92 14.44 20.11
CA ASN A 62 27.77 15.66 19.33
C ASN A 62 27.36 15.31 17.90
N LYS A 63 26.25 15.88 17.46
CA LYS A 63 25.74 15.69 16.11
C LYS A 63 26.23 16.83 15.22
N VAL A 64 26.66 16.50 14.01
CA VAL A 64 27.14 17.47 13.03
C VAL A 64 26.19 17.47 11.84
N ASP A 65 25.83 18.65 11.33
CA ASP A 65 25.05 18.75 10.11
C ASP A 65 25.85 18.24 8.91
N VAL A 66 25.23 17.44 8.05
CA VAL A 66 25.89 16.85 6.87
C VAL A 66 26.36 17.89 5.85
N HIS A 67 25.83 19.11 5.83
CA HIS A 67 26.30 20.17 4.94
C HIS A 67 27.45 20.98 5.55
N SER A 68 27.89 20.66 6.77
CA SER A 68 29.10 21.23 7.34
C SER A 68 30.34 20.57 6.70
N PRO A 69 31.34 21.33 6.21
CA PRO A 69 32.60 20.76 5.71
C PRO A 69 33.35 19.89 6.73
N ALA A 70 33.06 20.06 8.02
CA ALA A 70 33.61 19.22 9.09
C ALA A 70 32.92 17.84 9.21
N SER A 71 31.79 17.63 8.52
CA SER A 71 31.09 16.35 8.52
C SER A 71 31.81 15.36 7.62
N PRO A 72 32.05 14.11 8.06
CA PRO A 72 32.59 13.07 7.19
C PRO A 72 31.65 12.72 6.02
N LEU A 73 30.38 13.15 6.09
CA LEU A 73 29.39 12.96 5.02
C LEU A 73 29.31 14.16 4.05
N TYR A 74 30.08 15.23 4.26
CA TYR A 74 29.98 16.47 3.49
C TYR A 74 30.02 16.25 1.98
N GLU A 75 30.97 15.46 1.49
CA GLU A 75 31.15 15.21 0.06
C GLU A 75 29.90 14.61 -0.62
N PHE A 76 29.08 13.86 0.12
CA PHE A 76 27.86 13.25 -0.42
C PHE A 76 26.65 14.18 -0.41
N PHE A 77 26.61 15.15 0.51
CA PHE A 77 25.45 16.02 0.75
C PHE A 77 25.65 17.48 0.34
N LYS A 78 26.89 17.92 0.05
CA LYS A 78 27.23 19.33 -0.24
C LYS A 78 26.40 19.98 -1.35
N ASP A 79 26.01 19.19 -2.35
CA ASP A 79 25.30 19.68 -3.53
C ASP A 79 23.77 19.53 -3.41
N LEU A 80 23.27 18.94 -2.31
CA LEU A 80 21.84 18.87 -2.06
C LEU A 80 21.29 20.25 -1.67
N PRO A 81 20.04 20.56 -2.06
CA PRO A 81 19.41 21.81 -1.69
C PRO A 81 19.28 21.94 -0.17
N ARG A 82 19.31 23.16 0.37
CA ARG A 82 19.17 23.36 1.83
C ARG A 82 17.76 23.76 2.23
N ALA A 83 17.04 24.49 1.39
CA ALA A 83 15.73 25.00 1.76
C ALA A 83 14.65 23.92 1.61
N TYR A 84 13.72 23.85 2.56
CA TYR A 84 12.66 22.83 2.56
C TYR A 84 11.88 22.78 1.25
N TYR A 85 11.49 23.94 0.72
CA TYR A 85 10.65 24.01 -0.50
C TYR A 85 11.29 23.32 -1.71
N GLN A 86 12.62 23.21 -1.74
CA GLN A 86 13.35 22.56 -2.83
C GLN A 86 13.15 21.04 -2.83
N TYR A 87 12.77 20.46 -1.68
CA TYR A 87 12.44 19.04 -1.53
C TYR A 87 10.97 18.70 -1.78
N ALA A 88 10.12 19.70 -2.03
CA ALA A 88 8.68 19.49 -2.21
C ALA A 88 8.38 18.59 -3.42
N ASP A 89 9.14 18.75 -4.51
CA ASP A 89 9.03 17.94 -5.72
C ASP A 89 10.31 17.13 -5.94
N GLY A 90 10.28 15.85 -5.59
CA GLY A 90 11.42 14.96 -5.80
C GLY A 90 11.81 14.71 -7.28
N ASP A 91 10.96 15.10 -8.25
CA ASP A 91 11.27 14.97 -9.69
C ASP A 91 12.08 16.16 -10.18
N ASP A 92 12.20 17.21 -9.36
CA ASP A 92 12.86 18.47 -9.66
C ASP A 92 13.84 18.83 -8.53
N LEU A 93 14.77 17.91 -8.26
CA LEU A 93 15.95 18.05 -7.39
C LEU A 93 17.26 18.22 -8.20
N GLY A 94 17.15 18.54 -9.50
CA GLY A 94 18.29 18.55 -10.41
C GLY A 94 18.90 17.15 -10.56
N ARG A 95 20.21 17.03 -10.38
CA ARG A 95 20.95 15.76 -10.55
C ARG A 95 20.57 14.67 -9.54
N PHE A 96 19.90 15.03 -8.45
CA PHE A 96 19.44 14.11 -7.40
C PHE A 96 17.97 13.72 -7.55
N SER A 97 17.33 14.14 -8.63
CA SER A 97 15.96 13.74 -8.94
C SER A 97 15.91 12.22 -9.12
N TYR A 98 14.92 11.58 -8.50
CA TYR A 98 14.74 10.15 -8.58
C TYR A 98 13.30 9.83 -8.98
N ARG A 99 13.12 8.70 -9.66
CA ARG A 99 11.80 8.21 -10.08
C ARG A 99 11.62 6.79 -9.55
N TYR A 100 10.38 6.46 -9.21
CA TYR A 100 10.00 5.08 -8.88
C TYR A 100 9.17 4.51 -10.01
N GLN A 101 9.38 3.22 -10.26
CA GLN A 101 8.45 2.40 -11.01
C GLN A 101 7.41 1.84 -10.04
N TYR A 102 6.14 2.00 -10.39
CA TYR A 102 5.00 1.52 -9.63
C TYR A 102 4.39 0.30 -10.31
N THR A 103 3.96 -0.67 -9.51
CA THR A 103 3.29 -1.90 -9.96
C THR A 103 2.10 -2.20 -9.06
N GLY A 104 1.14 -2.98 -9.58
CA GLY A 104 -0.07 -3.40 -8.86
C GLY A 104 -0.86 -2.22 -8.28
N MET A 105 -1.36 -2.38 -7.04
CA MET A 105 -2.23 -1.39 -6.37
C MET A 105 -1.61 0.02 -6.27
N LEU A 106 -0.29 0.14 -6.19
CA LEU A 106 0.36 1.46 -6.17
C LEU A 106 0.36 2.14 -7.54
N ALA A 107 0.41 1.35 -8.63
CA ALA A 107 0.22 1.86 -9.98
C ALA A 107 -1.24 2.30 -10.19
N ASP A 108 -2.20 1.55 -9.66
CA ASP A 108 -3.62 1.93 -9.69
C ASP A 108 -3.87 3.23 -8.91
N MET A 109 -3.28 3.36 -7.73
CA MET A 109 -3.38 4.58 -6.94
C MET A 109 -2.74 5.78 -7.65
N LEU A 110 -1.60 5.59 -8.34
CA LEU A 110 -0.94 6.64 -9.11
C LEU A 110 -1.78 7.07 -10.33
N THR A 111 -2.38 6.12 -11.04
CA THR A 111 -3.14 6.39 -12.27
C THR A 111 -4.53 6.93 -11.98
N GLN A 112 -5.25 6.33 -11.04
CA GLN A 112 -6.65 6.63 -10.74
C GLN A 112 -6.82 7.75 -9.68
N CYS A 113 -5.80 8.04 -8.87
CA CYS A 113 -5.82 9.16 -7.91
C CYS A 113 -7.06 9.17 -6.99
N LYS A 114 -7.85 10.25 -6.97
CA LYS A 114 -9.07 10.35 -6.15
C LYS A 114 -10.16 9.35 -6.57
N ARG A 115 -10.07 8.77 -7.77
CA ARG A 115 -10.96 7.71 -8.26
C ARG A 115 -10.55 6.34 -7.74
N PHE A 116 -9.32 6.21 -7.24
CA PHE A 116 -8.86 4.98 -6.61
C PHE A 116 -9.64 4.76 -5.31
N ILE A 117 -10.48 3.74 -5.29
CA ILE A 117 -11.17 3.30 -4.07
C ILE A 117 -10.41 2.08 -3.55
N ALA A 118 -9.65 2.27 -2.48
CA ALA A 118 -9.01 1.15 -1.80
C ALA A 118 -10.10 0.17 -1.31
N PRO A 119 -10.00 -1.14 -1.60
CA PRO A 119 -10.96 -2.11 -1.11
C PRO A 119 -10.98 -2.07 0.41
N ARG A 120 -12.10 -1.64 1.00
CA ARG A 120 -12.25 -1.58 2.44
C ARG A 120 -12.48 -3.01 2.94
N ARG A 121 -11.39 -3.60 3.45
CA ARG A 121 -11.29 -4.92 4.12
C ARG A 121 -11.25 -6.09 3.13
N ALA A 122 -10.28 -6.97 3.36
CA ALA A 122 -9.76 -8.00 2.46
C ALA A 122 -8.86 -7.47 1.34
N ALA A 123 -7.68 -8.09 1.28
CA ALA A 123 -6.68 -7.96 0.25
C ALA A 123 -7.27 -8.35 -1.12
N THR A 124 -7.95 -7.42 -1.79
CA THR A 124 -8.02 -7.42 -3.26
C THR A 124 -6.74 -6.76 -3.78
N LEU A 125 -5.61 -7.33 -3.34
CA LEU A 125 -4.30 -7.02 -3.89
C LEU A 125 -4.28 -7.64 -5.29
N LEU A 126 -3.85 -6.88 -6.30
CA LEU A 126 -3.52 -7.32 -7.67
C LEU A 126 -4.54 -7.07 -8.79
N GLN A 127 -5.57 -6.26 -8.57
CA GLN A 127 -6.44 -5.84 -9.68
C GLN A 127 -5.82 -4.68 -10.47
N GLY A 128 -4.74 -4.97 -11.19
CA GLY A 128 -4.13 -4.08 -12.17
C GLY A 128 -4.78 -4.24 -13.52
N ASP A 129 -6.08 -3.93 -13.63
CA ASP A 129 -6.67 -3.69 -14.94
C ASP A 129 -6.62 -2.18 -15.14
N HIS A 130 -5.57 -1.76 -15.87
CA HIS A 130 -5.43 -0.41 -16.38
C HIS A 130 -6.46 -0.18 -17.48
N ASP A 131 -7.74 -0.10 -17.10
CA ASP A 131 -8.74 0.48 -17.98
C ASP A 131 -8.38 1.94 -18.20
N GLY A 132 -7.98 2.25 -19.44
CA GLY A 132 -7.48 3.52 -19.94
C GLY A 132 -8.47 4.69 -19.92
N GLY A 133 -9.24 4.85 -18.85
CA GLY A 133 -10.24 5.89 -18.67
C GLY A 133 -9.78 7.13 -17.88
N SER A 134 -8.58 7.11 -17.28
CA SER A 134 -8.02 8.30 -16.61
C SER A 134 -6.97 8.96 -17.50
N LYS A 135 -7.18 10.24 -17.83
CA LYS A 135 -6.18 11.07 -18.52
C LYS A 135 -4.96 11.22 -17.61
N ALA A 136 -4.03 10.28 -17.67
CA ALA A 136 -2.79 10.35 -16.93
C ALA A 136 -2.00 11.58 -17.40
N ASN A 137 -1.44 12.34 -16.46
CA ASN A 137 -0.53 13.42 -16.78
C ASN A 137 0.64 12.85 -17.62
N PRO A 138 0.93 13.40 -18.83
CA PRO A 138 1.99 12.89 -19.70
C PRO A 138 3.37 12.77 -19.04
N SER A 139 3.64 13.51 -17.97
CA SER A 139 4.90 13.43 -17.19
C SER A 139 5.02 12.19 -16.28
N TYR A 140 3.93 11.41 -16.14
CA TYR A 140 3.83 10.25 -15.24
C TYR A 140 3.46 8.94 -15.94
N VAL A 141 3.26 8.95 -17.27
CA VAL A 141 2.82 7.77 -18.03
C VAL A 141 3.87 6.65 -18.11
N ASP A 142 5.15 6.97 -17.95
CA ASP A 142 6.28 6.04 -18.00
C ASP A 142 6.64 5.42 -16.65
N ARG A 143 5.85 5.69 -15.60
CA ARG A 143 6.17 5.33 -14.21
C ARG A 143 5.39 4.14 -13.69
N CYS A 144 4.42 3.66 -14.44
CA CYS A 144 3.78 2.39 -14.17
C CYS A 144 4.46 1.35 -15.06
N VAL A 145 4.90 0.26 -14.45
CA VAL A 145 5.35 -0.91 -15.20
C VAL A 145 4.24 -1.94 -15.10
N ASP A 146 3.71 -2.33 -16.26
CA ASP A 146 2.91 -3.53 -16.36
C ASP A 146 3.82 -4.72 -16.09
N ARG A 147 3.86 -5.11 -14.82
CA ARG A 147 4.53 -6.33 -14.43
C ARG A 147 3.68 -7.51 -14.92
N PRO A 148 4.26 -8.46 -15.66
CA PRO A 148 3.57 -9.72 -15.95
C PRO A 148 3.16 -10.38 -14.64
N ARG A 149 1.85 -10.59 -14.46
CA ARG A 149 1.34 -11.26 -13.27
C ARG A 149 1.86 -12.69 -13.23
N LEU A 150 2.33 -13.13 -12.07
CA LEU A 150 2.68 -14.52 -11.84
C LEU A 150 1.41 -15.37 -11.95
N ALA A 151 1.57 -16.66 -12.27
CA ALA A 151 0.43 -17.57 -12.40
C ALA A 151 -0.44 -17.60 -11.13
N CYS A 152 0.18 -17.57 -9.93
CA CYS A 152 -0.55 -17.51 -8.66
C CYS A 152 -1.36 -16.21 -8.51
N GLU A 153 -0.82 -15.08 -8.95
CA GLU A 153 -1.49 -13.76 -8.92
C GLU A 153 -2.72 -13.75 -9.85
N VAL A 154 -2.60 -14.38 -11.02
CA VAL A 154 -3.73 -14.55 -11.96
C VAL A 154 -4.81 -15.45 -11.37
N THR A 155 -4.41 -16.56 -10.73
CA THR A 155 -5.33 -17.48 -10.08
C THR A 155 -6.10 -16.81 -8.94
N GLU A 156 -5.42 -16.05 -8.08
CA GLU A 156 -6.05 -15.30 -6.99
C GLU A 156 -7.04 -14.26 -7.53
N ALA A 157 -6.63 -13.48 -8.53
CA ALA A 157 -7.51 -12.49 -9.17
C ALA A 157 -8.77 -13.16 -9.76
N SER A 158 -8.60 -14.30 -10.45
CA SER A 158 -9.71 -15.04 -11.06
C SER A 158 -10.69 -15.58 -10.03
N PHE A 159 -10.21 -16.02 -8.86
CA PHE A 159 -11.07 -16.44 -7.75
C PHE A 159 -11.90 -15.27 -7.19
N LEU A 160 -11.26 -14.13 -6.97
CA LEU A 160 -11.93 -12.94 -6.44
C LEU A 160 -12.95 -12.37 -7.43
N GLU A 161 -12.66 -12.38 -8.72
CA GLU A 161 -13.59 -12.00 -9.78
C GLU A 161 -14.82 -12.93 -9.82
N TYR A 162 -14.60 -14.24 -9.71
CA TYR A 162 -15.68 -15.22 -9.62
C TYR A 162 -16.60 -14.94 -8.43
N MET A 163 -16.03 -14.72 -7.25
CA MET A 163 -16.78 -14.41 -6.03
C MET A 163 -17.54 -13.09 -6.13
N SER A 164 -16.93 -12.08 -6.74
CA SER A 164 -17.55 -10.77 -6.96
C SER A 164 -18.73 -10.86 -7.94
N THR A 165 -18.58 -11.62 -9.02
CA THR A 165 -19.64 -11.88 -10.00
C THR A 165 -20.81 -12.62 -9.37
N LEU A 166 -20.52 -13.65 -8.57
CA LEU A 166 -21.53 -14.41 -7.82
C LEU A 166 -22.29 -13.50 -6.83
N ALA A 167 -21.58 -12.66 -6.10
CA ALA A 167 -22.16 -11.69 -5.18
C ALA A 167 -23.07 -10.70 -5.90
N GLY A 168 -22.65 -10.18 -7.05
CA GLY A 168 -23.45 -9.29 -7.89
C GLY A 168 -24.75 -9.96 -8.36
N ALA A 169 -24.67 -11.20 -8.84
CA ALA A 169 -25.85 -11.97 -9.27
C ALA A 169 -26.83 -12.29 -8.12
N ARG A 170 -26.32 -12.42 -6.89
CA ARG A 170 -27.12 -12.70 -5.69
C ARG A 170 -27.53 -11.44 -4.91
N GLY A 171 -27.13 -10.25 -5.35
CA GLY A 171 -27.41 -8.99 -4.66
C GLY A 171 -26.76 -8.89 -3.27
N TRP A 172 -25.61 -9.53 -3.06
CA TRP A 172 -24.91 -9.51 -1.77
C TRP A 172 -24.32 -8.14 -1.46
N SER A 173 -24.28 -7.80 -0.16
CA SER A 173 -23.52 -6.65 0.30
C SER A 173 -22.01 -6.93 0.25
N HIS A 174 -21.20 -5.87 0.21
CA HIS A 174 -19.74 -5.97 0.26
C HIS A 174 -19.25 -6.71 1.52
N ASP A 175 -19.85 -6.42 2.67
CA ASP A 175 -19.51 -7.10 3.93
C ASP A 175 -19.84 -8.60 3.89
N HIS A 176 -20.92 -8.98 3.22
CA HIS A 176 -21.29 -10.39 3.03
C HIS A 176 -20.29 -11.08 2.11
N LEU A 177 -19.95 -10.48 0.97
CA LEU A 177 -18.91 -10.99 0.06
C LEU A 177 -17.58 -11.24 0.80
N ILE A 178 -17.09 -10.25 1.55
CA ILE A 178 -15.85 -10.40 2.33
C ILE A 178 -15.98 -11.55 3.32
N CYS A 179 -17.10 -11.65 4.04
CA CYS A 179 -17.30 -12.71 5.01
C CYS A 179 -17.29 -14.10 4.34
N GLN A 180 -17.86 -14.23 3.13
CA GLN A 180 -17.87 -15.49 2.37
C GLN A 180 -16.47 -15.86 1.89
N VAL A 181 -15.74 -14.91 1.28
CA VAL A 181 -14.35 -15.11 0.83
C VAL A 181 -13.45 -15.51 2.00
N GLU A 182 -13.51 -14.78 3.11
CA GLU A 182 -12.71 -15.07 4.31
C GLU A 182 -13.03 -16.47 4.87
N THR A 183 -14.31 -16.83 4.91
CA THR A 183 -14.74 -18.14 5.43
C THR A 183 -14.24 -19.29 4.55
N MET A 184 -14.38 -19.17 3.22
CA MET A 184 -13.91 -20.18 2.26
C MET A 184 -12.39 -20.34 2.31
N VAL A 185 -11.64 -19.24 2.34
CA VAL A 185 -10.16 -19.27 2.41
C VAL A 185 -9.69 -19.90 3.73
N CYS A 186 -10.30 -19.52 4.87
CA CYS A 186 -9.90 -20.08 6.16
C CYS A 186 -10.25 -21.57 6.31
N LEU A 187 -11.39 -22.04 5.78
CA LEU A 187 -11.71 -23.47 5.78
C LEU A 187 -10.80 -24.26 4.84
N HIS A 188 -10.53 -23.73 3.64
CA HIS A 188 -9.59 -24.36 2.73
C HIS A 188 -8.19 -24.51 3.36
N HIS A 189 -7.69 -23.47 4.02
CA HIS A 189 -6.43 -23.57 4.78
C HIS A 189 -6.51 -24.61 5.90
N HIS A 190 -7.62 -24.64 6.64
CA HIS A 190 -7.82 -25.62 7.71
C HIS A 190 -7.68 -27.05 7.20
N GLU A 191 -8.25 -27.34 6.03
CA GLU A 191 -8.33 -28.69 5.49
C GLU A 191 -7.09 -29.08 4.71
N CYS A 192 -6.49 -28.13 3.99
CA CYS A 192 -5.48 -28.42 2.97
C CYS A 192 -4.06 -27.97 3.35
N HIS A 193 -3.88 -27.18 4.40
CA HIS A 193 -2.57 -26.67 4.82
C HIS A 193 -2.26 -26.97 6.30
N GLY A 194 -2.74 -28.10 6.79
CA GLY A 194 -2.35 -28.60 8.12
C GLY A 194 -3.08 -27.93 9.28
N GLY A 195 -4.28 -27.40 9.06
CA GLY A 195 -5.15 -26.92 10.14
C GLY A 195 -5.05 -25.42 10.44
N CYS A 196 -5.98 -24.97 11.27
CA CYS A 196 -5.98 -23.64 11.86
C CYS A 196 -6.11 -23.87 13.36
N TYR A 197 -5.02 -23.63 14.08
CA TYR A 197 -4.94 -23.86 15.52
C TYR A 197 -4.67 -22.55 16.25
N ASP A 198 -4.82 -22.58 17.58
CA ASP A 198 -4.46 -21.44 18.41
C ASP A 198 -2.93 -21.36 18.59
N TYR A 199 -2.42 -20.20 18.96
CA TYR A 199 -1.00 -20.00 19.25
C TYR A 199 -0.55 -20.88 20.42
N SER A 200 0.70 -21.36 20.37
CA SER A 200 1.30 -22.12 21.46
C SER A 200 1.41 -21.28 22.74
N ALA A 201 1.48 -21.94 23.90
CA ALA A 201 1.63 -21.26 25.19
C ALA A 201 2.91 -20.40 25.24
N ALA A 202 4.02 -20.90 24.70
CA ALA A 202 5.28 -20.16 24.59
C ALA A 202 5.12 -18.88 23.75
N PHE A 203 4.47 -18.97 22.58
CA PHE A 203 4.23 -17.79 21.74
C PHE A 203 3.35 -16.75 22.45
N LYS A 204 2.29 -17.20 23.14
CA LYS A 204 1.42 -16.31 23.92
C LYS A 204 2.16 -15.62 25.05
N ALA A 205 3.09 -16.30 25.72
CA ALA A 205 3.91 -15.72 26.77
C ALA A 205 4.82 -14.59 26.25
N SER A 206 5.40 -14.77 25.06
CA SER A 206 6.32 -13.80 24.44
C SER A 206 5.60 -12.61 23.81
N PHE A 207 4.57 -12.85 23.00
CA PHE A 207 3.96 -11.83 22.14
C PHE A 207 2.61 -11.30 22.66
N ARG A 208 2.02 -11.97 23.66
CA ARG A 208 0.77 -11.57 24.32
C ARG A 208 -0.35 -11.13 23.35
N PRO A 209 -0.70 -11.95 22.34
CA PRO A 209 -1.74 -11.60 21.38
C PRO A 209 -3.11 -11.51 22.07
N MET A 210 -3.96 -10.58 21.62
CA MET A 210 -5.31 -10.35 22.16
C MET A 210 -6.35 -11.41 21.74
N GLY A 211 -5.91 -12.62 21.38
CA GLY A 211 -6.78 -13.72 20.97
C GLY A 211 -6.11 -14.70 19.98
N PRO A 212 -6.84 -15.73 19.54
CA PRO A 212 -6.36 -16.67 18.53
C PRO A 212 -6.17 -16.02 17.15
N PRO A 213 -5.48 -16.70 16.20
CA PRO A 213 -5.42 -16.26 14.81
C PRO A 213 -6.81 -16.13 14.19
N ARG A 214 -6.95 -15.22 13.21
CA ARG A 214 -8.25 -14.93 12.57
C ARG A 214 -8.92 -16.18 11.98
N CYS A 215 -8.21 -17.00 11.22
CA CYS A 215 -8.78 -18.22 10.64
C CYS A 215 -9.17 -19.27 11.69
N LYS A 216 -8.49 -19.35 12.84
CA LYS A 216 -8.94 -20.20 13.95
C LYS A 216 -10.33 -19.80 14.42
N VAL A 217 -10.55 -18.49 14.61
CA VAL A 217 -11.84 -17.94 15.05
C VAL A 217 -12.93 -18.22 14.01
N VAL A 218 -12.63 -18.03 12.72
CA VAL A 218 -13.59 -18.27 11.63
C VAL A 218 -13.96 -19.75 11.54
N VAL A 219 -12.99 -20.66 11.54
CA VAL A 219 -13.21 -22.11 11.53
C VAL A 219 -14.06 -22.55 12.74
N ASP A 220 -13.75 -22.05 13.95
CA ASP A 220 -14.54 -22.37 15.14
C ASP A 220 -15.98 -21.83 15.06
N ARG A 221 -16.21 -20.72 14.36
CA ARG A 221 -17.56 -20.18 14.15
C ARG A 221 -18.34 -21.05 13.18
N VAL A 222 -17.71 -21.53 12.11
CA VAL A 222 -18.33 -22.49 11.17
C VAL A 222 -18.67 -23.81 11.88
N LYS A 223 -17.71 -24.40 12.61
CA LYS A 223 -17.93 -25.64 13.38
C LYS A 223 -19.05 -25.54 14.41
N ARG A 224 -19.30 -24.33 14.93
CA ARG A 224 -20.40 -24.05 15.88
C ARG A 224 -21.69 -23.57 15.20
N GLY A 225 -21.78 -23.61 13.87
CA GLY A 225 -22.96 -23.16 13.12
C GLY A 225 -23.26 -21.66 13.23
N LYS A 226 -22.27 -20.83 13.58
CA LYS A 226 -22.42 -19.37 13.70
C LYS A 226 -22.17 -18.61 12.40
N VAL A 227 -21.55 -19.25 11.42
CA VAL A 227 -21.25 -18.72 10.09
C VAL A 227 -21.44 -19.86 9.10
N HIS A 228 -22.07 -19.55 7.95
CA HIS A 228 -22.34 -20.51 6.89
C HIS A 228 -21.75 -19.99 5.58
N ILE A 229 -21.33 -20.91 4.72
CA ILE A 229 -20.92 -20.58 3.37
C ILE A 229 -22.14 -20.67 2.47
N ASP A 230 -22.53 -19.55 1.90
CA ASP A 230 -23.68 -19.39 1.02
C ASP A 230 -23.27 -19.56 -0.45
N VAL A 231 -22.24 -20.36 -0.72
CA VAL A 231 -21.74 -20.68 -2.07
C VAL A 231 -21.95 -22.18 -2.31
N ASP A 232 -22.75 -22.51 -3.31
CA ASP A 232 -23.00 -23.90 -3.67
C ASP A 232 -21.71 -24.56 -4.14
N ASN A 233 -21.47 -25.79 -3.67
CA ASN A 233 -20.25 -26.52 -3.97
C ASN A 233 -18.95 -25.69 -3.74
N TRP A 234 -18.92 -24.90 -2.66
CA TRP A 234 -17.78 -24.02 -2.36
C TRP A 234 -16.43 -24.76 -2.34
N ARG A 235 -16.41 -26.04 -1.95
CA ARG A 235 -15.22 -26.91 -1.99
C ARG A 235 -14.71 -27.11 -3.42
N GLY A 236 -15.61 -27.39 -4.36
CA GLY A 236 -15.27 -27.51 -5.79
C GLY A 236 -14.83 -26.18 -6.39
N VAL A 237 -15.45 -25.08 -5.96
CA VAL A 237 -14.99 -23.72 -6.33
C VAL A 237 -13.57 -23.50 -5.83
N MET A 238 -13.27 -23.75 -4.55
CA MET A 238 -11.92 -23.61 -4.01
C MET A 238 -10.93 -24.50 -4.73
N ALA A 239 -11.24 -25.78 -4.96
CA ALA A 239 -10.35 -26.72 -5.63
C ALA A 239 -10.02 -26.33 -7.09
N LYS A 240 -10.90 -25.58 -7.77
CA LYS A 240 -10.65 -25.05 -9.12
C LYS A 240 -9.52 -24.03 -9.13
N PHE A 241 -9.43 -23.19 -8.10
CA PHE A 241 -8.44 -22.11 -8.02
C PHE A 241 -7.22 -22.52 -7.17
N PHE A 242 -7.47 -23.16 -6.04
CA PHE A 242 -6.49 -23.58 -5.05
C PHE A 242 -6.67 -25.08 -4.76
N PRO A 243 -6.07 -25.96 -5.57
CA PRO A 243 -6.13 -27.39 -5.31
C PRO A 243 -5.30 -27.74 -4.06
N CYS A 244 -5.81 -28.66 -3.24
CA CYS A 244 -5.07 -29.16 -2.08
C CYS A 244 -3.91 -30.06 -2.51
N ASP A 245 -2.80 -30.00 -1.79
CA ASP A 245 -1.68 -30.91 -2.03
C ASP A 245 -2.12 -32.35 -1.80
N LYS A 246 -1.86 -33.24 -2.77
CA LYS A 246 -2.28 -34.66 -2.75
C LYS A 246 -1.74 -35.46 -1.56
N ASN A 247 -0.77 -34.91 -0.81
CA ASN A 247 -0.14 -35.55 0.33
C ASN A 247 -0.75 -35.15 1.69
N ASN A 248 -1.74 -34.26 1.74
CA ASN A 248 -2.39 -33.88 3.00
C ASN A 248 -3.63 -34.75 3.26
N THR A 249 -3.47 -35.74 4.15
CA THR A 249 -4.48 -36.73 4.57
C THR A 249 -5.63 -36.17 5.43
N ASN A 250 -5.70 -34.86 5.65
CA ASN A 250 -6.77 -34.23 6.43
C ASN A 250 -8.01 -33.83 5.60
N ALA A 251 -8.02 -34.14 4.30
CA ALA A 251 -9.11 -33.77 3.38
C ALA A 251 -10.41 -34.60 3.52
N GLN A 252 -10.60 -35.33 4.63
CA GLN A 252 -11.82 -36.07 4.91
C GLN A 252 -12.42 -35.69 6.27
N VAL A 253 -13.14 -34.57 6.31
CA VAL A 253 -14.25 -34.32 7.25
C VAL A 253 -15.38 -33.60 6.51
#